data_AF-A0A081NSZ1-F1
#
_entry.id   AF-A0A081NSZ1-F1
#
_cell.length_a   1.000
_cell.length_b   1.000
_cell.length_c   1.000
_cell.angle_alpha   90.00
_cell.angle_beta   90.00
_cell.angle_gamma   90.00
#
_symmetry.space_group_name_H-M   'P 1'
#
loop_
_entity.id
_entity.type
_entity.pdbx_description
1 polymer ?
#
loop_
_entity_poly.entity_id
_entity_poly.type
_entity_poly.pdbx_seq_one_letter_code
_entity_poly.pdbx_strand_id
1 'polypeptide(L)' 'IDIAKFSHVARAVDFRGIERGHYLAFSNDHIGFKALFQWIQAMMDQHHKTKVLIGVEPTGHYWLNL' A
#
# COMPACT_ATOMS: atom_id res chain seq x y z
N ILE A 1 -0.10 2.07 5.02
CA ILE A 1 0.19 0.64 4.79
C ILE A 1 0.47 0.03 6.14
N ASP A 2 -0.31 -0.96 6.53
CA ASP A 2 -0.07 -1.78 7.71
C ASP A 2 0.89 -2.91 7.33
N ILE A 3 2.04 -2.98 8.00
CA ILE A 3 3.09 -3.97 7.76
C ILE A 3 3.10 -5.00 8.91
N ALA A 4 2.75 -6.24 8.58
CA ALA A 4 2.93 -7.41 9.44
C ALA A 4 3.94 -8.42 8.86
N LYS A 5 4.29 -9.46 9.62
CA LYS A 5 5.39 -10.40 9.30
C LYS A 5 5.29 -11.06 7.91
N PHE A 6 4.09 -11.44 7.48
CA PHE A 6 3.87 -12.26 6.28
C PHE A 6 3.01 -11.58 5.22
N SER A 7 2.07 -10.74 5.65
CA SER A 7 1.13 -10.05 4.78
C SER A 7 1.00 -8.60 5.25
N HIS A 8 0.71 -7.73 4.30
CA HIS A 8 0.61 -6.30 4.46
C HIS A 8 -0.73 -5.85 3.90
N VAL A 9 -1.26 -4.75 4.43
CA VAL A 9 -2.50 -4.16 3.94
C VAL A 9 -2.28 -2.70 3.56
N ALA A 10 -2.60 -2.35 2.32
CA ALA A 10 -2.59 -0.98 1.82
C ALA A 10 -4.02 -0.46 1.65
N ARG A 11 -4.21 0.82 2.02
CA ARG A 11 -5.42 1.60 1.76
C ARG A 11 -5.01 2.92 1.13
N ALA A 12 -5.82 3.41 0.20
CA ALA A 12 -5.61 4.70 -0.44
C ALA A 12 -6.65 5.68 0.10
N VAL A 13 -6.17 6.87 0.47
CA VAL A 13 -7.00 8.01 0.85
C VAL A 13 -6.57 9.21 0.03
N ASP A 14 -7.51 10.08 -0.31
CA ASP A 14 -7.15 11.38 -0.88
C ASP A 14 -6.79 12.40 0.20
N PHE A 15 -6.39 13.60 -0.22
CA PHE A 15 -6.00 14.69 0.68
C PHE A 15 -7.14 15.20 1.60
N ARG A 16 -8.39 14.80 1.34
CA ARG A 16 -9.57 15.11 2.16
C ARG A 16 -9.90 13.98 3.14
N GLY A 17 -9.09 12.92 3.17
CA GLY A 17 -9.32 11.73 4.00
C GLY A 17 -10.36 10.77 3.42
N ILE A 18 -10.77 10.94 2.16
CA ILE A 18 -11.76 10.04 1.53
C ILE A 18 -11.04 8.79 1.04
N GLU A 19 -11.45 7.62 1.52
CA GLU A 19 -10.95 6.34 1.03
C GLU A 19 -11.28 6.13 -0.45
N ARG A 20 -10.32 5.58 -1.18
CA ARG A 20 -10.41 5.32 -2.62
C ARG A 20 -10.19 3.83 -2.87
N GLY A 21 -11.17 3.19 -3.51
CA GLY A 21 -11.11 1.79 -3.91
C GLY A 21 -11.15 0.79 -2.73
N HIS A 22 -10.95 -0.48 -3.04
CA HIS A 22 -10.77 -1.52 -2.04
C HIS A 22 -9.32 -1.57 -1.54
N TYR A 23 -9.16 -2.02 -0.30
CA TYR A 23 -7.83 -2.28 0.27
C TYR A 23 -7.10 -3.37 -0.55
N LEU A 24 -5.78 -3.31 -0.55
CA LEU A 24 -4.92 -4.34 -1.11
C LEU A 24 -4.25 -5.12 0.02
N ALA A 25 -4.44 -6.43 0.06
CA ALA A 25 -3.60 -7.34 0.84
C ALA A 25 -2.48 -7.90 -0.05
N PHE A 26 -1.24 -7.91 0.43
CA PHE A 26 -0.09 -8.40 -0.34
C PHE A 26 0.96 -9.05 0.56
N SER A 27 1.73 -9.99 0.02
CA SER A 27 2.75 -10.73 0.78
C SER A 27 4.01 -9.90 1.04
N ASN A 28 4.74 -10.27 2.10
CA ASN A 28 6.06 -9.71 2.43
C ASN A 28 7.17 -10.36 1.55
N ASP A 29 7.04 -10.21 0.23
CA ASP A 29 8.02 -10.67 -0.75
C ASP A 29 8.00 -9.78 -1.99
N HIS A 30 8.93 -10.02 -2.92
CA HIS A 30 9.05 -9.22 -4.15
C HIS A 30 7.77 -9.21 -5.01
N ILE A 31 7.02 -10.32 -5.05
CA ILE A 31 5.77 -10.42 -5.82
C ILE A 31 4.71 -9.53 -5.18
N GLY A 32 4.58 -9.57 -3.86
CA GLY A 32 3.67 -8.71 -3.11
C GLY A 32 3.98 -7.22 -3.30
N PHE A 33 5.24 -6.81 -3.23
CA PHE A 33 5.62 -5.41 -3.48
C PHE A 33 5.40 -4.98 -4.94
N LYS A 34 5.57 -5.88 -5.91
CA LYS A 34 5.21 -5.60 -7.30
C LYS A 34 3.70 -5.39 -7.46
N ALA A 35 2.88 -6.20 -6.79
CA ALA A 35 1.43 -6.03 -6.77
C ALA A 35 1.03 -4.69 -6.12
N LEU A 36 1.68 -4.29 -5.03
CA LEU A 36 1.51 -2.97 -4.42
C LEU A 36 1.81 -1.84 -5.42
N PHE A 37 2.92 -1.92 -6.14
CA PHE A 37 3.30 -0.89 -7.12
C PHE A 37 2.26 -0.78 -8.24
N GLN A 38 1.84 -1.90 -8.83
CA GLN A 38 0.81 -1.91 -9.87
C GLN A 38 -0.53 -1.35 -9.38
N TRP A 39 -0.91 -1.71 -8.15
CA TRP A 39 -2.13 -1.20 -7.52
C TRP A 39 -2.05 0.32 -7.30
N ILE A 40 -0.92 0.86 -6.84
CA ILE A 40 -0.71 2.31 -6.71
C ILE A 40 -0.86 3.00 -8.08
N GLN A 41 -0.24 2.46 -9.13
CA GLN A 41 -0.34 3.05 -10.48
C GLN A 41 -1.79 3.07 -10.98
N ALA A 42 -2.52 1.95 -10.83
CA ALA A 42 -3.93 1.88 -11.22
C ALA A 42 -4.80 2.91 -10.48
N MET A 43 -4.57 3.08 -9.17
CA MET A 43 -5.27 4.10 -8.37
C MET A 43 -4.94 5.52 -8.81
N MET A 44 -3.68 5.79 -9.15
CA MET A 44 -3.25 7.09 -9.66
C MET A 44 -3.90 7.40 -11.01
N ASP A 45 -3.92 6.45 -11.93
CA ASP A 45 -4.54 6.60 -13.25
C ASP A 45 -6.06 6.80 -13.13
N GLN A 46 -6.75 5.95 -12.36
CA GLN A 46 -8.20 6.03 -12.15
C GLN A 46 -8.65 7.37 -11.55
N HIS A 47 -7.85 7.94 -10.63
CA HIS A 47 -8.19 9.18 -9.93
C HIS A 47 -7.44 10.42 -10.44
N HIS A 48 -6.77 10.30 -11.59
CA HIS A 48 -6.02 11.37 -12.24
C HIS A 48 -5.03 12.06 -11.28
N LYS A 49 -4.26 11.26 -10.53
CA LYS A 49 -3.25 11.72 -9.58
C LYS A 49 -1.85 11.52 -10.15
N THR A 50 -1.00 12.52 -9.98
CA THR A 50 0.40 12.49 -10.44
C THR A 50 1.40 12.28 -9.31
N LYS A 51 0.94 12.33 -8.06
CA LYS A 51 1.77 12.16 -6.87
C LYS A 51 1.07 11.23 -5.89
N VAL A 52 1.88 10.46 -5.17
CA VAL A 52 1.46 9.60 -4.06
C VAL A 52 2.37 9.86 -2.88
N LEU A 53 1.80 9.88 -1.67
CA LEU A 53 2.54 9.87 -0.42
C LEU A 53 2.27 8.52 0.26
N ILE A 54 3.34 7.82 0.63
CA ILE A 54 3.25 6.50 1.25
C ILE A 54 3.52 6.64 2.75
N GLY A 55 2.50 6.37 3.56
CA GLY A 55 2.63 6.17 5.00
C GLY A 55 2.69 4.68 5.33
N VAL A 56 3.63 4.29 6.19
CA VAL A 56 3.83 2.91 6.62
C VAL A 56 3.76 2.85 8.13
N GLU A 57 2.86 2.01 8.64
CA GLU A 57 2.67 1.74 10.07
C GLU A 57 3.07 0.28 10.34
N PRO A 58 4.17 0.04 11.06
CA PRO A 58 4.55 -1.31 11.44
C PRO A 58 3.69 -1.77 12.63
N THR A 59 3.00 -2.89 12.46
CA THR A 59 2.18 -3.50 13.54
C THR A 59 3.01 -4.41 14.46
N GLY A 60 4.33 -4.36 14.33
CA GLY A 60 5.31 -5.02 15.19
C GLY A 60 6.75 -4.81 14.71
N HIS A 61 7.73 -5.34 15.44
CA HIS A 61 9.16 -5.25 15.10
C HIS A 61 9.55 -6.18 13.94
N TYR A 62 8.86 -6.11 12.81
CA TYR A 62 9.08 -6.97 11.64
C TYR A 62 9.92 -6.30 10.54
N TRP A 63 10.50 -5.13 10.83
CA TRP A 63 11.29 -4.29 9.92
C TRP A 63 12.60 -4.90 9.38
N LEU A 64 12.93 -6.15 9.76
CA LEU A 64 14.25 -6.76 9.52
C LEU A 64 14.19 -8.14 8.85
N ASN A 65 13.12 -8.47 8.14
CA ASN A 65 13.13 -9.64 7.25
C ASN A 65 13.11 -9.15 5.81
N LEU A 66 14.31 -8.91 5.28
CA LEU A 66 14.61 -8.70 3.87
C LEU A 66 15.60 -9.80 3.45
#